data_AF-A0A2G0VJP8-F1
#
_entry.id   AF-A0A2G0VJP8-F1
#
_cell.length_a   1.000
_cell.length_b   1.000
_cell.length_c   1.000
_cell.angle_alpha   90.00
_cell.angle_beta   90.00
_cell.angle_gamma   90.00
#
_symmetry.space_group_name_H-M   'P 1'
#
loop_
_entity.id
_entity.type
_entity.pdbx_description
1 polymer ?
#
loop_
_entity_poly.entity_id
_entity_poly.type
_entity_poly.pdbx_seq_one_letter_code
_entity_poly.pdbx_strand_id
1 'polypeptide(L)'
;MSDGNNITIGSIYQGDGNGNHIHVSQNQTVERGPVRFVIDPESMQRLSRASVKKGAWYFAGSVPAFLLSVMSIFADATGIFSYFNLGWKILAWTIAIVGMFGLMFYITKLKIALQRIPEGEARFIDGQWVEHDEAGDYLLYSKTAPCNYEGCKGTVHIEAPPPREQHNHDYIGVCDIGGKQHTYRVDFNGIGERQYFNWDPIDPPKQQ
;
A
#
# COMPACT_ATOMS: atom_id res chain seq x y z
N MET A 1 -2.49 -8.01 26.32
CA MET A 1 -3.05 -6.78 26.91
C MET A 1 -4.49 -7.11 27.29
N SER A 2 -4.90 -6.82 28.53
CA SER A 2 -6.21 -7.19 29.05
C SER A 2 -7.23 -6.16 28.58
N ASP A 3 -8.03 -6.49 27.59
CA ASP A 3 -9.15 -5.64 27.17
C ASP A 3 -10.22 -5.69 28.26
N GLY A 4 -10.41 -4.55 28.93
CA GLY A 4 -11.30 -4.43 30.06
C GLY A 4 -12.75 -4.61 29.66
N ASN A 5 -13.42 -5.62 30.24
CA ASN A 5 -14.88 -5.71 30.25
C ASN A 5 -15.46 -4.46 30.91
N ASN A 6 -16.10 -3.59 30.12
CA ASN A 6 -16.77 -2.43 30.68
C ASN A 6 -18.19 -2.83 31.11
N ILE A 7 -18.37 -3.14 32.40
CA ILE A 7 -19.69 -3.45 32.98
C ILE A 7 -20.29 -2.13 33.45
N THR A 8 -21.31 -1.62 32.75
CA THR A 8 -22.09 -0.48 33.22
C THR A 8 -23.21 -1.00 34.12
N ILE A 9 -23.07 -0.85 35.44
CA ILE A 9 -24.11 -1.20 36.41
C ILE A 9 -24.96 0.05 36.67
N GLY A 10 -26.14 0.13 36.07
CA GLY A 10 -27.14 1.12 36.44
C GLY A 10 -27.91 0.66 37.68
N SER A 11 -27.73 1.32 38.83
CA SER A 11 -28.63 1.14 39.97
C SER A 11 -29.85 2.04 39.80
N ILE A 12 -31.01 1.44 39.50
CA ILE A 12 -32.29 2.13 39.64
C ILE A 12 -32.84 1.74 41.01
N TYR A 13 -33.01 2.70 41.91
CA TYR A 13 -33.85 2.54 43.08
C TYR A 13 -34.77 3.75 43.19
N GLN A 14 -36.01 3.60 42.74
CA GLN A 14 -37.17 4.14 43.45
C GLN A 14 -38.47 3.51 42.96
N GLY A 15 -39.11 2.76 43.86
CA GLY A 15 -40.56 2.53 43.85
C GLY A 15 -41.05 1.28 43.13
N ASP A 16 -41.59 0.37 43.92
CA ASP A 16 -42.41 -0.79 43.57
C ASP A 16 -41.76 -2.03 42.94
N GLY A 17 -42.08 -3.16 43.57
CA GLY A 17 -41.44 -4.45 43.40
C GLY A 17 -41.60 -5.05 42.01
N ASN A 18 -40.47 -5.49 41.45
CA ASN A 18 -40.32 -6.76 40.75
C ASN A 18 -38.87 -6.84 40.24
N GLY A 19 -38.16 -7.89 40.64
CA GLY A 19 -36.95 -8.44 40.00
C GLY A 19 -35.79 -7.49 39.67
N ASN A 20 -34.59 -7.80 40.18
CA ASN A 20 -33.36 -7.25 39.60
C ASN A 20 -33.23 -7.76 38.15
N HIS A 21 -33.59 -6.95 37.16
CA HIS A 21 -33.31 -7.22 35.77
C HIS A 21 -31.90 -6.73 35.44
N ILE A 22 -30.93 -7.64 35.50
CA ILE A 22 -29.56 -7.36 35.07
C ILE A 22 -29.54 -7.42 33.54
N HIS A 23 -29.51 -6.27 32.88
CA HIS A 23 -29.34 -6.18 31.43
C HIS A 23 -27.84 -6.30 31.09
N VAL A 24 -27.36 -7.54 30.96
CA VAL A 24 -25.99 -7.79 30.47
C VAL A 24 -26.02 -7.75 28.94
N SER A 25 -25.71 -6.60 28.34
CA SER A 25 -25.37 -6.54 26.91
C SER A 25 -23.95 -7.06 26.74
N GLN A 26 -23.78 -8.38 26.69
CA GLN A 26 -22.55 -9.01 26.22
C GLN A 26 -22.49 -8.83 24.70
N ASN A 27 -21.81 -7.79 24.23
CA ASN A 27 -21.30 -7.78 22.86
C ASN A 27 -20.18 -8.83 22.80
N GLN A 28 -20.55 -10.10 22.66
CA GLN A 28 -19.61 -11.14 22.27
C GLN A 28 -19.24 -10.86 20.83
N THR A 29 -18.20 -10.06 20.61
CA THR A 29 -17.45 -10.14 19.37
C THR A 29 -16.98 -11.58 19.28
N VAL A 30 -17.68 -12.39 18.47
CA VAL A 30 -17.24 -13.73 18.11
C VAL A 30 -15.81 -13.57 17.62
N GLU A 31 -14.84 -14.08 18.40
CA GLU A 31 -13.44 -14.15 18.00
C GLU A 31 -13.39 -15.03 16.75
N ARG A 32 -13.53 -14.39 15.59
CA ARG A 32 -13.39 -15.05 14.32
C ARG A 32 -11.91 -15.24 14.09
N GLY A 33 -11.53 -16.49 13.88
CA GLY A 33 -10.13 -16.92 13.72
C GLY A 33 -9.42 -16.20 12.58
N PRO A 34 -8.09 -16.31 12.52
CA PRO A 34 -7.26 -15.56 11.58
C PRO A 34 -7.63 -15.86 10.13
N VAL A 35 -7.35 -14.90 9.24
CA VAL A 35 -7.48 -15.08 7.79
C VAL A 35 -6.18 -15.66 7.22
N ARG A 36 -6.27 -16.52 6.21
CA ARG A 36 -5.09 -17.05 5.52
C ARG A 36 -5.02 -16.45 4.13
N PHE A 37 -3.91 -15.78 3.84
CA PHE A 37 -3.64 -15.21 2.52
C PHE A 37 -3.22 -16.32 1.55
N VAL A 38 -3.89 -16.36 0.41
CA VAL A 38 -3.64 -17.28 -0.69
C VAL A 38 -3.22 -16.47 -1.91
N ILE A 39 -2.43 -17.07 -2.79
CA ILE A 39 -2.07 -16.44 -4.06
C ILE A 39 -3.34 -16.24 -4.88
N ASP A 40 -3.55 -15.02 -5.35
CA ASP A 40 -4.60 -14.70 -6.30
C ASP A 40 -4.15 -15.13 -7.72
N PRO A 41 -4.75 -16.19 -8.31
CA PRO A 41 -4.32 -16.71 -9.59
C PRO A 41 -4.51 -15.72 -10.75
N GLU A 42 -5.47 -14.80 -10.65
CA GLU A 42 -5.73 -13.80 -11.71
C GLU A 42 -4.68 -12.69 -11.70
N SER A 43 -4.05 -12.46 -10.55
CA SER A 43 -2.98 -11.47 -10.39
C SER A 43 -1.62 -11.93 -10.90
N MET A 44 -1.49 -13.20 -11.29
CA MET A 44 -0.21 -13.81 -11.64
C MET A 44 0.28 -13.30 -12.99
N GLN A 45 1.41 -12.60 -12.96
CA GLN A 45 2.06 -12.06 -14.16
C GLN A 45 3.50 -12.55 -14.24
N ARG A 46 3.85 -13.16 -15.37
CA ARG A 46 5.23 -13.52 -15.68
C ARG A 46 5.92 -12.40 -16.44
N LEU A 47 7.07 -11.98 -15.94
CA LEU A 47 7.94 -10.99 -16.57
C LEU A 47 9.28 -11.64 -16.88
N SER A 48 9.61 -11.73 -18.17
CA SER A 48 10.88 -12.32 -18.55
C SER A 48 12.06 -11.48 -18.06
N ARG A 49 13.12 -12.14 -17.62
CA ARG A 49 14.35 -11.46 -17.16
C ARG A 49 14.93 -10.56 -18.26
N ALA A 50 14.83 -11.02 -19.51
CA ALA A 50 15.21 -10.24 -20.68
C ALA A 50 14.37 -8.95 -20.82
N SER A 51 13.06 -9.01 -20.60
CA SER A 51 12.16 -7.84 -20.64
C SER A 51 12.50 -6.83 -19.55
N VAL A 52 12.73 -7.30 -18.31
CA VAL A 52 13.12 -6.44 -17.18
C VAL A 52 14.47 -5.77 -17.43
N LYS A 53 15.48 -6.54 -17.88
CA LYS A 53 16.81 -6.00 -18.21
C LYS A 53 16.75 -5.01 -19.39
N LYS A 54 15.96 -5.32 -20.42
CA LYS A 54 15.77 -4.43 -21.58
C LYS A 54 15.07 -3.14 -21.16
N GLY A 55 14.04 -3.22 -20.31
CA GLY A 55 13.37 -2.06 -19.73
C GLY A 55 14.31 -1.18 -18.90
N ALA A 56 15.16 -1.79 -18.08
CA ALA A 56 16.18 -1.07 -17.30
C ALA A 56 17.24 -0.41 -18.20
N TRP A 57 17.69 -1.08 -19.27
CA TRP A 57 18.60 -0.49 -20.25
C TRP A 57 17.96 0.64 -21.06
N TYR A 58 16.71 0.48 -21.48
CA TYR A 58 15.96 1.57 -22.13
C TYR A 58 15.83 2.77 -21.20
N PHE A 59 15.64 2.57 -19.89
CA PHE A 59 15.63 3.65 -18.93
C PHE A 59 17.00 4.35 -18.81
N ALA A 60 18.08 3.58 -18.65
CA ALA A 60 19.43 4.12 -18.60
C ALA A 60 19.79 4.91 -19.88
N GLY A 61 19.32 4.44 -21.04
CA GLY A 61 19.48 5.12 -22.33
C GLY A 61 18.51 6.29 -22.56
N SER A 62 17.32 6.27 -21.98
CA SER A 62 16.32 7.32 -22.16
C SER A 62 16.60 8.54 -21.29
N VAL A 63 17.28 8.39 -20.14
CA VAL A 63 17.63 9.52 -19.27
C VAL A 63 18.50 10.57 -19.99
N PRO A 64 19.61 10.20 -20.68
CA PRO A 64 20.38 11.14 -21.50
C PRO A 64 19.56 11.74 -22.64
N ALA A 65 18.75 10.92 -23.33
CA ALA A 65 17.92 11.39 -24.43
C ALA A 65 16.84 12.39 -23.97
N PHE A 66 16.28 12.17 -22.78
CA PHE A 66 15.33 13.09 -22.14
C PHE A 66 16.02 14.38 -21.69
N LEU A 67 17.21 14.30 -21.10
CA LEU A 67 18.00 15.49 -20.79
C LEU A 67 18.30 16.32 -22.04
N LEU A 68 18.68 15.67 -23.14
CA LEU A 68 18.93 16.34 -24.42
C LEU A 68 17.65 16.94 -25.01
N SER A 69 16.51 16.25 -24.95
CA SER A 69 15.24 16.78 -25.44
C SER A 69 14.76 17.97 -24.61
N VAL A 70 14.91 17.91 -23.27
CA VAL A 70 14.64 19.04 -22.38
C VAL A 70 15.54 20.22 -22.73
N MET A 71 16.83 20.01 -22.97
CA MET A 71 17.76 21.07 -23.37
C MET A 71 17.41 21.67 -24.74
N SER A 72 16.99 20.86 -25.72
CA SER A 72 16.50 21.35 -27.02
C SER A 72 15.25 22.19 -26.86
N ILE A 73 14.28 21.72 -26.06
CA ILE A 73 13.05 22.47 -25.78
C ILE A 73 13.38 23.77 -25.06
N PHE A 74 14.33 23.79 -24.13
CA PHE A 74 14.79 25.03 -23.50
C PHE A 74 15.40 26.00 -24.52
N ALA A 75 16.24 25.51 -25.43
CA ALA A 75 16.83 26.35 -26.48
C ALA A 75 15.75 26.96 -27.38
N ASP A 76 14.83 26.15 -27.89
CA ASP A 76 13.76 26.62 -28.78
C ASP A 76 12.74 27.51 -28.05
N ALA A 77 12.38 27.15 -26.82
CA ALA A 77 11.48 27.93 -25.99
C ALA A 77 12.07 29.28 -25.61
N THR A 78 13.37 29.41 -25.34
CA THR A 78 13.97 30.74 -25.08
C THR A 78 13.79 31.69 -26.26
N GLY A 79 13.87 31.18 -27.51
CA GLY A 79 13.59 31.96 -28.71
C GLY A 79 12.11 32.34 -28.85
N ILE A 80 11.19 31.39 -28.64
CA ILE A 80 9.74 31.61 -28.80
C ILE A 80 9.18 32.48 -27.66
N PHE A 81 9.62 32.27 -26.41
CA PHE A 81 9.18 33.05 -25.25
C PHE A 81 9.68 34.49 -25.32
N SER A 82 10.88 34.72 -25.87
CA SER A 82 11.38 36.07 -26.20
C SER A 82 10.47 36.77 -27.22
N TYR A 83 9.94 36.03 -28.20
CA TYR A 83 9.08 36.58 -29.25
C TYR A 83 7.65 36.90 -28.78
N PHE A 84 7.06 36.07 -27.92
CA PHE A 84 5.67 36.21 -27.46
C PHE A 84 5.51 36.81 -26.05
N ASN A 85 6.61 37.18 -25.38
CA ASN A 85 6.62 37.73 -24.02
C ASN A 85 5.86 36.85 -23.00
N LEU A 86 5.91 35.52 -23.19
CA LEU A 86 5.34 34.57 -22.24
C LEU A 86 6.23 34.49 -20.99
N GLY A 87 5.61 34.38 -19.82
CA GLY A 87 6.35 34.26 -18.56
C GLY A 87 7.09 32.92 -18.46
N TRP A 88 8.37 32.95 -18.09
CA TRP A 88 9.25 31.78 -17.87
C TRP A 88 8.64 30.68 -16.99
N LYS A 89 7.67 31.05 -16.14
CA LYS A 89 6.93 30.13 -15.27
C LYS A 89 6.16 29.05 -16.03
N ILE A 90 5.57 29.36 -17.19
CA ILE A 90 4.75 28.40 -17.95
C ILE A 90 5.63 27.26 -18.50
N LEU A 91 6.79 27.60 -19.07
CA LEU A 91 7.78 26.63 -19.53
C LEU A 91 8.25 25.72 -18.39
N ALA A 92 8.56 26.31 -17.23
CA ALA A 92 9.00 25.56 -16.06
C ALA A 92 7.94 24.54 -15.60
N TRP A 93 6.66 24.92 -15.59
CA TRP A 93 5.56 24.02 -15.23
C TRP A 93 5.39 22.87 -16.23
N THR A 94 5.48 23.14 -17.54
CA THR A 94 5.34 22.09 -18.57
C THR A 94 6.45 21.04 -18.46
N ILE A 95 7.69 21.47 -18.27
CA ILE A 95 8.85 20.57 -18.11
C ILE A 95 8.72 19.76 -16.81
N ALA A 96 8.29 20.40 -15.72
CA ALA A 96 8.08 19.72 -14.44
C ALA A 96 7.01 18.62 -14.54
N ILE A 97 5.88 18.89 -15.21
CA ILE A 97 4.79 17.93 -15.38
C ILE A 97 5.23 16.73 -16.22
N VAL A 98 5.83 16.98 -17.40
CA VAL A 98 6.29 15.91 -18.30
C VAL A 98 7.38 15.06 -17.64
N GLY A 99 8.33 15.71 -16.95
CA GLY A 99 9.37 15.02 -16.19
C GLY A 99 8.81 14.17 -15.07
N MET A 100 7.81 14.67 -14.33
CA MET A 100 7.17 13.94 -13.22
C MET A 100 6.43 12.68 -13.71
N PHE A 101 5.63 12.78 -14.77
CA PHE A 101 4.92 11.63 -15.34
C PHE A 101 5.88 10.56 -15.89
N GLY A 102 6.95 10.98 -16.59
CA GLY A 102 8.00 10.08 -17.03
C GLY A 102 8.62 9.35 -15.84
N LEU A 103 9.08 10.09 -14.83
CA LEU A 103 9.75 9.52 -13.65
C LEU A 103 8.87 8.47 -12.93
N MET A 104 7.58 8.76 -12.72
CA MET A 104 6.67 7.84 -12.01
C MET A 104 6.50 6.50 -12.72
N PHE A 105 6.34 6.48 -14.05
CA PHE A 105 6.15 5.24 -14.80
C PHE A 105 7.40 4.35 -14.81
N TYR A 106 8.59 4.95 -14.67
CA TYR A 106 9.86 4.22 -14.71
C TYR A 106 10.35 3.74 -13.34
N ILE A 107 9.99 4.42 -12.24
CA ILE A 107 10.39 4.04 -10.88
C ILE A 107 9.95 2.60 -10.55
N THR A 108 8.77 2.16 -10.97
CA THR A 108 8.24 0.81 -10.67
C THR A 108 9.05 -0.31 -11.32
N LYS A 109 9.38 -0.20 -12.62
CA LYS A 109 10.21 -1.21 -13.31
C LYS A 109 11.67 -1.17 -12.87
N LEU A 110 12.20 0.02 -12.57
CA LEU A 110 13.55 0.18 -12.06
C LEU A 110 13.71 -0.42 -10.66
N LYS A 111 12.74 -0.20 -9.75
CA LYS A 111 12.74 -0.81 -8.41
C LYS A 111 12.85 -2.33 -8.46
N ILE A 112 12.08 -2.98 -9.32
CA ILE A 112 12.13 -4.45 -9.50
C ILE A 112 13.50 -4.88 -10.03
N ALA A 113 14.07 -4.13 -11.00
CA ALA A 113 15.38 -4.44 -11.57
C ALA A 113 16.56 -4.19 -10.61
N LEU A 114 16.44 -3.22 -9.70
CA LEU A 114 17.47 -2.86 -8.72
C LEU A 114 17.45 -3.75 -7.49
N GLN A 115 16.31 -4.35 -7.15
CA GLN A 115 16.25 -5.30 -6.04
C GLN A 115 16.89 -6.63 -6.46
N ARG A 116 17.94 -7.01 -5.73
CA ARG A 116 18.53 -8.35 -5.85
C ARG A 116 17.64 -9.33 -5.10
N ILE A 117 16.78 -10.03 -5.83
CA ILE A 117 15.94 -11.12 -5.32
C ILE A 117 16.74 -12.42 -5.51
N PRO A 118 17.14 -13.11 -4.42
CA PRO A 118 17.79 -14.42 -4.52
C PRO A 118 16.85 -15.48 -5.11
N GLU A 119 17.40 -16.51 -5.74
CA GLU A 119 16.61 -17.65 -6.21
C GLU A 119 15.99 -18.39 -5.01
N GLY A 120 14.68 -18.65 -5.07
CA GLY A 120 13.92 -19.28 -3.98
C GLY A 120 13.42 -18.32 -2.89
N GLU A 121 13.68 -17.01 -3.00
CA GLU A 121 13.11 -15.99 -2.12
C GLU A 121 12.06 -15.14 -2.84
N ALA A 122 10.99 -14.79 -2.12
CA ALA A 122 9.98 -13.85 -2.58
C ALA A 122 10.13 -12.52 -1.84
N ARG A 123 10.06 -11.39 -2.57
CA ARG A 123 10.06 -10.04 -1.98
C ARG A 123 8.77 -9.31 -2.27
N PHE A 124 8.27 -8.57 -1.29
CA PHE A 124 7.13 -7.69 -1.48
C PHE A 124 7.61 -6.31 -1.98
N ILE A 125 7.10 -5.89 -3.14
CA ILE A 125 7.46 -4.64 -3.80
C ILE A 125 6.17 -3.97 -4.28
N ASP A 126 5.90 -2.75 -3.79
CA ASP A 126 4.80 -1.89 -4.25
C ASP A 126 3.44 -2.62 -4.35
N GLY A 127 3.09 -3.47 -3.37
CA GLY A 127 1.79 -4.16 -3.33
C GLY A 127 1.79 -5.58 -3.92
N GLN A 128 2.90 -6.03 -4.49
CA GLN A 128 3.01 -7.34 -5.15
C GLN A 128 4.19 -8.15 -4.61
N TRP A 129 4.01 -9.46 -4.55
CA TRP A 129 5.11 -10.40 -4.32
C TRP A 129 5.83 -10.65 -5.64
N VAL A 130 7.15 -10.66 -5.58
CA VAL A 130 8.04 -10.89 -6.70
C VAL A 130 9.00 -12.01 -6.33
N GLU A 131 9.01 -13.09 -7.10
CA GLU A 131 9.92 -14.22 -6.94
C GLU A 131 10.52 -14.64 -8.29
N HIS A 132 11.55 -15.49 -8.26
CA HIS A 132 12.08 -16.11 -9.46
C HIS A 132 11.43 -17.48 -9.70
N ASP A 133 10.93 -17.69 -10.92
CA ASP A 133 10.51 -19.00 -11.41
C ASP A 133 11.75 -19.91 -11.66
N GLU A 134 11.55 -21.21 -11.87
CA GLU A 134 12.60 -22.20 -12.15
C GLU A 134 13.47 -21.82 -13.37
N ALA A 135 12.91 -21.04 -14.31
CA ALA A 135 13.60 -20.51 -15.48
C ALA A 135 14.41 -19.22 -15.20
N GLY A 136 14.35 -18.68 -13.98
CA GLY A 136 14.98 -17.41 -13.59
C GLY A 136 14.25 -16.15 -14.09
N ASP A 137 13.00 -16.29 -14.53
CA ASP A 137 12.09 -15.17 -14.85
C ASP A 137 11.41 -14.65 -13.59
N TYR A 138 10.92 -13.41 -13.62
CA TYR A 138 10.18 -12.82 -12.51
C TYR A 138 8.72 -13.26 -12.55
N LEU A 139 8.23 -13.82 -11.44
CA LEU A 139 6.82 -14.08 -11.21
C LEU A 139 6.29 -13.04 -10.23
N LEU A 140 5.29 -12.28 -10.67
CA LEU A 140 4.62 -11.26 -9.87
C LEU A 140 3.23 -11.78 -9.52
N TYR A 141 2.83 -11.65 -8.26
CA TYR A 141 1.49 -12.03 -7.83
C TYR A 141 1.08 -11.26 -6.58
N SER A 142 -0.23 -11.19 -6.36
CA SER A 142 -0.81 -10.66 -5.13
C SER A 142 -1.28 -11.83 -4.27
N LYS A 143 -1.25 -11.65 -2.95
CA LYS A 143 -1.90 -12.57 -2.03
C LYS A 143 -3.13 -11.90 -1.44
N THR A 144 -4.24 -12.61 -1.43
CA THR A 144 -5.53 -12.11 -0.95
C THR A 144 -6.16 -13.09 0.03
N ALA A 145 -7.06 -12.61 0.87
CA ALA A 145 -7.84 -13.44 1.78
C ALA A 145 -9.29 -12.96 1.83
N PRO A 146 -10.28 -13.84 2.03
CA PRO A 146 -11.65 -13.39 2.26
C PRO A 146 -11.73 -12.65 3.60
N CYS A 147 -12.43 -11.52 3.63
CA CYS A 147 -12.64 -10.76 4.86
C CYS A 147 -13.55 -11.56 5.80
N ASN A 148 -13.08 -11.82 7.03
CA ASN A 148 -13.84 -12.59 7.99
C ASN A 148 -14.79 -11.73 8.85
N TYR A 149 -14.83 -10.39 8.68
CA TYR A 149 -15.78 -9.51 9.42
C TYR A 149 -17.23 -9.88 9.15
N GLU A 150 -18.10 -9.66 10.14
CA GLU A 150 -19.51 -10.03 10.04
C GLU A 150 -20.23 -9.25 8.94
N GLY A 151 -20.96 -9.97 8.08
CA GLY A 151 -21.65 -9.39 6.93
C GLY A 151 -20.73 -8.87 5.81
N CYS A 152 -19.41 -8.90 5.99
CA CYS A 152 -18.47 -8.41 5.00
C CYS A 152 -18.16 -9.50 3.96
N LYS A 153 -18.38 -9.17 2.69
CA LYS A 153 -18.03 -10.04 1.54
C LYS A 153 -16.78 -9.56 0.78
N GLY A 154 -16.02 -8.67 1.41
CA GLY A 154 -14.85 -8.06 0.79
C GLY A 154 -13.64 -8.98 0.77
N THR A 155 -12.65 -8.58 0.00
CA THR A 155 -11.34 -9.22 -0.12
C THR A 155 -10.31 -8.37 0.61
N VAL A 156 -9.46 -9.04 1.38
CA VAL A 156 -8.34 -8.43 2.10
C VAL A 156 -7.10 -8.52 1.22
N HIS A 157 -6.50 -7.37 0.96
CA HIS A 157 -5.28 -7.21 0.20
C HIS A 157 -4.12 -6.85 1.13
N ILE A 158 -2.91 -7.29 0.82
CA ILE A 158 -1.72 -6.91 1.58
C ILE A 158 -1.25 -5.54 1.09
N GLU A 159 -1.05 -4.62 2.03
CA GLU A 159 -0.63 -3.24 1.78
C GLU A 159 0.47 -2.82 2.76
N ALA A 160 1.11 -1.69 2.45
CA ALA A 160 2.07 -1.07 3.35
C ALA A 160 1.36 -0.49 4.58
N PRO A 161 1.96 -0.58 5.78
CA PRO A 161 1.39 0.00 6.99
C PRO A 161 1.29 1.53 6.92
N PRO A 162 0.35 2.13 7.67
CA PRO A 162 0.30 3.58 7.81
C PRO A 162 1.59 4.13 8.42
N PRO A 163 2.01 5.37 8.09
CA PRO A 163 3.31 5.92 8.47
C PRO A 163 3.64 5.83 9.96
N ARG A 164 2.64 5.95 10.84
CA ARG A 164 2.81 5.82 12.30
C ARG A 164 3.17 4.40 12.73
N GLU A 165 2.74 3.36 12.01
CA GLU A 165 2.85 1.95 12.39
C GLU A 165 3.94 1.19 11.60
N GLN A 166 4.58 1.85 10.63
CA GLN A 166 5.62 1.25 9.77
C GLN A 166 6.82 0.69 10.54
N HIS A 167 7.04 1.14 11.77
CA HIS A 167 8.15 0.67 12.61
C HIS A 167 7.84 -0.66 13.32
N ASN A 168 6.56 -1.02 13.48
CA ASN A 168 6.13 -2.22 14.21
C ASN A 168 5.66 -3.34 13.28
N HIS A 169 5.35 -2.99 12.03
CA HIS A 169 4.70 -3.87 11.08
C HIS A 169 5.36 -3.71 9.72
N ASP A 170 5.76 -4.83 9.12
CA ASP A 170 6.28 -4.82 7.75
C ASP A 170 5.14 -4.69 6.73
N TYR A 171 4.03 -5.40 6.99
CA TYR A 171 2.86 -5.46 6.11
C TYR A 171 1.56 -5.53 6.91
N ILE A 172 0.49 -5.02 6.31
CA ILE A 172 -0.87 -5.10 6.85
C ILE A 172 -1.84 -5.61 5.79
N GLY A 173 -2.95 -6.20 6.22
CA GLY A 173 -4.07 -6.57 5.38
C GLY A 173 -5.17 -5.52 5.47
N VAL A 174 -5.72 -5.07 4.35
CA VAL A 174 -6.82 -4.11 4.30
C VAL A 174 -7.94 -4.67 3.43
N CYS A 175 -9.16 -4.67 3.93
CA CYS A 175 -10.33 -5.05 3.15
C CYS A 175 -10.70 -3.96 2.14
N ASP A 176 -10.97 -4.35 0.90
CA ASP A 176 -11.53 -3.49 -0.16
C ASP A 176 -12.85 -2.79 0.21
N ILE A 177 -13.78 -3.50 0.87
CA ILE A 177 -15.11 -3.00 1.24
C ILE A 177 -15.07 -2.33 2.62
N GLY A 178 -14.42 -2.95 3.59
CA GLY A 178 -14.36 -2.44 4.97
C GLY A 178 -13.32 -1.34 5.19
N GLY A 179 -12.39 -1.17 4.24
CA GLY A 179 -11.31 -0.20 4.31
C GLY A 179 -10.55 -0.26 5.63
N LYS A 180 -10.32 0.92 6.22
CA LYS A 180 -9.58 1.13 7.47
C LYS A 180 -10.19 0.44 8.69
N GLN A 181 -11.45 0.02 8.63
CA GLN A 181 -12.13 -0.65 9.75
C GLN A 181 -11.86 -2.16 9.79
N HIS A 182 -11.53 -2.76 8.64
CA HIS A 182 -11.28 -4.19 8.49
C HIS A 182 -9.80 -4.40 8.15
N THR A 183 -8.95 -4.21 9.16
CA THR A 183 -7.51 -4.30 9.02
C THR A 183 -6.92 -5.49 9.77
N TYR A 184 -5.83 -6.01 9.24
CA TYR A 184 -5.18 -7.22 9.73
C TYR A 184 -3.67 -6.99 9.84
N ARG A 185 -3.06 -7.50 10.90
CA ARG A 185 -1.61 -7.70 10.97
C ARG A 185 -1.27 -8.96 10.20
N VAL A 186 -0.34 -8.86 9.26
CA VAL A 186 0.10 -10.01 8.45
C VAL A 186 1.42 -10.53 9.02
N ASP A 187 1.46 -11.83 9.32
CA ASP A 187 2.69 -12.51 9.73
C ASP A 187 3.50 -13.04 8.52
N PHE A 188 4.71 -13.54 8.78
CA PHE A 188 5.57 -14.14 7.74
C PHE A 188 4.99 -15.41 7.11
N ASN A 189 4.03 -16.07 7.77
CA ASN A 189 3.36 -17.26 7.26
C ASN A 189 2.16 -16.94 6.36
N GLY A 190 1.84 -15.65 6.17
CA GLY A 190 0.66 -15.21 5.43
C GLY A 190 -0.65 -15.42 6.21
N ILE A 191 -0.59 -15.34 7.53
CA ILE A 191 -1.73 -15.37 8.43
C ILE A 191 -2.03 -13.93 8.88
N GLY A 192 -3.27 -13.51 8.66
CA GLY A 192 -3.80 -12.21 9.05
C GLY A 192 -4.58 -12.28 10.35
N GLU A 193 -4.07 -11.63 11.39
CA GLU A 193 -4.79 -11.43 12.65
C GLU A 193 -5.44 -10.06 12.65
N ARG A 194 -6.69 -9.97 13.12
CA ARG A 194 -7.36 -8.66 13.19
C ARG A 194 -6.61 -7.73 14.12
N GLN A 195 -6.32 -6.53 13.65
CA GLN A 195 -5.69 -5.51 14.46
C GLN A 195 -6.17 -4.13 14.01
N TYR A 196 -6.42 -3.26 14.98
CA TYR A 196 -6.67 -1.86 14.71
C TYR A 196 -5.34 -1.13 14.51
N PHE A 197 -5.22 -0.37 13.42
CA PHE A 197 -4.04 0.44 13.12
C PHE A 197 -4.36 1.92 13.29
N ASN A 198 -3.39 2.69 13.79
CA ASN A 198 -3.52 4.14 13.80
C ASN A 198 -3.25 4.73 12.41
N TRP A 199 -4.30 5.27 11.79
CA TRP A 199 -4.26 5.91 10.47
C TRP A 199 -4.10 7.43 10.51
N ASP A 200 -3.93 8.02 11.69
CA ASP A 200 -3.83 9.47 11.84
C ASP A 200 -2.51 10.00 11.23
N PRO A 201 -2.52 11.22 10.66
CA PRO A 201 -1.31 11.85 10.14
C PRO A 201 -0.24 11.94 11.23
N ILE A 202 1.04 11.80 10.89
CA ILE A 202 2.14 12.03 11.84
C ILE A 202 2.09 13.49 12.27
N ASP A 203 2.12 13.75 13.59
CA ASP A 203 2.17 15.12 14.10
C ASP A 203 3.45 15.80 13.58
N PRO A 204 3.38 17.06 13.10
CA PRO A 204 4.56 17.75 12.61
C PRO A 204 5.62 17.79 13.72
N PRO A 205 6.91 17.60 13.39
CA PRO A 205 7.97 17.63 14.38
C PRO A 205 7.88 18.95 15.15
N LYS A 206 7.79 18.87 16.48
CA LYS A 206 7.84 20.07 17.33
C LYS A 206 9.12 20.81 17.00
N GLN A 207 8.99 22.09 16.62
CA GLN A 207 10.15 22.96 16.45
C GLN A 207 10.90 22.99 17.79
N GLN A 208 12.14 22.49 17.77
CA GLN A 208 13.09 22.59 18.88
C GLN A 208 13.80 23.95 18.82
#